data_AF-A0A8I2H2W3-F1
#
_entry.id   AF-A0A8I2H2W3-F1
#
_cell.length_a   1.000
_cell.length_b   1.000
_cell.length_c   1.000
_cell.angle_alpha   90.00
_cell.angle_beta   90.00
_cell.angle_gamma   90.00
#
_symmetry.space_group_name_H-M   'P 1'
#
loop_
_entity.id
_entity.type
_entity.pdbx_description
1 polymer ?
#
loop_
_entity_poly.entity_id
_entity_poly.type
_entity_poly.pdbx_seq_one_letter_code
_entity_poly.pdbx_strand_id
1 'polypeptide(L)'
;MTTEIKVPVLPESVADATVATWHVSVGDKVTRDQNLVDIETDKVVLEVVAPEDGVIVAISEEEGATVLGEQVIAQLGAADEAAAPAQSNEKPAASESAPAAEGKEVDIKVPVLPESVADATIATWHVQPGEAVSRDQNLVDIETDKVVLEVVAPEDGVMGEHIHAEGETVLGDQVIGKIVAGGAPAASSSAKKEEAPAAASDENSDVLTPSVRRLIAEKGLDAAKIKGSGKGGRITKEDVDAFLKAPAKSESKPAASAPAAPIGERTQKRVPMTRLRKTIANRLLEAKNSTAMLTTFNEVNMKPIMDLRKQYQEVFEKRHGIRLGFMSFYVKAVTEALKRFPEVNASIDGDDIVYHNYFDISIAVSTPRGLVTPVLRDCDKLSVAEIEKNIRELAIKGRDGKLTVDDMTGGNFTITNGGVFGSLLSTPIINLPQSSILGMHKIQERPMAVNGKVEILPMMYLALSYDHRQIDGKESVGFLVTIKELLEDPTRLLLDV
;
A
#
# COMPACT_ATOMS: atom_id res chain seq x y z
N MET A 1 9.62 45.31 -22.56
CA MET A 1 9.38 44.71 -21.23
C MET A 1 8.17 43.83 -21.38
N THR A 2 8.26 42.57 -20.99
CA THR A 2 7.14 41.63 -21.00
C THR A 2 6.45 41.68 -19.64
N THR A 3 5.14 41.90 -19.63
CA THR A 3 4.28 41.90 -18.45
C THR A 3 3.68 40.51 -18.28
N GLU A 4 3.82 39.92 -17.10
CA GLU A 4 3.28 38.59 -16.78
C GLU A 4 1.78 38.68 -16.47
N ILE A 5 0.98 37.85 -17.15
CA ILE A 5 -0.45 37.66 -16.85
C ILE A 5 -0.55 36.47 -15.89
N LYS A 6 -1.16 36.70 -14.72
CA LYS A 6 -1.25 35.72 -13.63
C LYS A 6 -2.70 35.37 -13.32
N VAL A 7 -2.92 34.15 -12.84
CA VAL A 7 -4.21 33.71 -12.30
C VAL A 7 -4.54 34.57 -11.06
N PRO A 8 -5.76 35.12 -10.96
CA PRO A 8 -6.20 35.88 -9.80
C PRO A 8 -6.17 35.02 -8.52
N VAL A 9 -6.13 35.68 -7.37
CA VAL A 9 -6.14 35.00 -6.07
C VAL A 9 -7.46 34.24 -5.92
N LEU A 10 -7.37 32.92 -5.81
CA LEU A 10 -8.52 32.04 -5.60
C LEU A 10 -9.01 32.15 -4.14
N PRO A 11 -10.32 32.03 -3.87
CA PRO A 11 -10.85 31.99 -2.50
C PRO A 11 -10.22 30.85 -1.68
N GLU A 12 -10.05 31.03 -0.36
CA GLU A 12 -9.39 30.04 0.54
C GLU A 12 -9.97 28.61 0.48
N SER A 13 -11.16 28.43 -0.10
CA SER A 13 -11.82 27.14 -0.29
C SER A 13 -11.56 26.46 -1.64
N VAL A 14 -10.75 27.03 -2.54
CA VAL A 14 -10.47 26.50 -3.89
C VAL A 14 -8.95 26.41 -4.10
N ALA A 15 -8.43 25.21 -4.34
CA ALA A 15 -6.99 24.94 -4.41
C ALA A 15 -6.40 25.19 -5.82
N ASP A 16 -7.20 24.99 -6.85
CA ASP A 16 -6.83 24.99 -8.26
C ASP A 16 -8.00 25.43 -9.15
N ALA A 17 -7.70 25.86 -10.36
CA ALA A 17 -8.67 26.29 -11.34
C ALA A 17 -8.30 25.77 -12.74
N THR A 18 -9.28 25.59 -13.63
CA THR A 18 -9.04 25.06 -14.98
C THR A 18 -9.20 26.15 -16.02
N VAL A 19 -8.28 26.23 -16.98
CA VAL A 19 -8.38 27.15 -18.11
C VAL A 19 -9.53 26.71 -19.03
N ALA A 20 -10.60 27.49 -19.11
CA ALA A 20 -11.81 27.12 -19.83
C ALA A 20 -11.76 27.51 -21.31
N THR A 21 -11.53 28.80 -21.61
CA THR A 21 -11.50 29.28 -23.00
C THR A 21 -10.60 30.50 -23.13
N TRP A 22 -9.66 30.45 -24.09
CA TRP A 22 -8.85 31.60 -24.46
C TRP A 22 -9.60 32.45 -25.50
N HIS A 23 -9.77 33.74 -25.22
CA HIS A 23 -10.42 34.69 -26.15
C HIS A 23 -9.43 35.36 -27.11
N VAL A 24 -8.14 35.03 -26.99
CA VAL A 24 -7.00 35.70 -27.62
C VAL A 24 -5.92 34.68 -27.99
N SER A 25 -5.25 34.91 -29.12
CA SER A 25 -4.16 34.05 -29.62
C SER A 25 -2.80 34.74 -29.51
N VAL A 26 -1.72 33.94 -29.57
CA VAL A 26 -0.34 34.47 -29.61
C VAL A 26 -0.17 35.38 -30.83
N GLY A 27 0.21 36.64 -30.59
CA GLY A 27 0.35 37.69 -31.61
C GLY A 27 -0.81 38.68 -31.67
N ASP A 28 -1.89 38.47 -30.93
CA ASP A 28 -3.04 39.40 -30.91
C ASP A 28 -2.76 40.66 -30.09
N LYS A 29 -3.24 41.80 -30.60
CA LYS A 29 -3.25 43.08 -29.88
C LYS A 29 -4.42 43.10 -28.90
N VAL A 30 -4.12 43.36 -27.64
CA VAL A 30 -5.09 43.43 -26.56
C VAL A 30 -5.06 44.81 -25.91
N THR A 31 -6.23 45.32 -25.55
CA THR A 31 -6.37 46.58 -24.79
C THR A 31 -6.48 46.29 -23.30
N ARG A 32 -6.05 47.23 -22.46
CA ARG A 32 -6.22 47.18 -21.01
C ARG A 32 -7.68 46.91 -20.65
N ASP A 33 -7.87 46.04 -19.66
CA ASP A 33 -9.16 45.55 -19.16
C ASP A 33 -9.95 44.66 -20.16
N GLN A 34 -9.35 44.25 -21.28
CA GLN A 34 -9.92 43.24 -22.19
C GLN A 34 -9.82 41.84 -21.57
N ASN A 35 -10.89 41.07 -21.62
CA ASN A 35 -10.87 39.66 -21.20
C ASN A 35 -9.97 38.83 -22.11
N LEU A 36 -9.01 38.12 -21.52
CA LEU A 36 -8.03 37.29 -22.23
C LEU A 36 -8.41 35.81 -22.13
N VAL A 37 -8.82 35.35 -20.95
CA VAL A 37 -9.08 33.94 -20.70
C VAL A 37 -10.07 33.78 -19.57
N ASP A 38 -11.01 32.87 -19.77
CA ASP A 38 -11.95 32.46 -18.74
C ASP A 38 -11.36 31.26 -17.99
N ILE A 39 -11.31 31.35 -16.68
CA ILE A 39 -10.84 30.30 -15.79
C ILE A 39 -12.03 29.79 -14.97
N GLU A 40 -12.27 28.49 -15.01
CA GLU A 40 -13.36 27.84 -14.30
C GLU A 40 -12.87 27.21 -12.99
N THR A 41 -13.66 27.43 -11.93
CA THR A 41 -13.55 26.69 -10.67
C THR A 41 -14.86 25.97 -10.42
N ASP A 42 -14.88 24.98 -9.52
CA ASP A 42 -16.06 24.20 -9.12
C ASP A 42 -17.28 25.06 -8.68
N LYS A 43 -17.10 26.37 -8.46
CA LYS A 43 -18.18 27.27 -8.00
C LYS A 43 -18.40 28.51 -8.85
N VAL A 44 -17.39 29.00 -9.58
CA VAL A 44 -17.44 30.29 -10.28
C VAL A 44 -16.49 30.27 -11.48
N VAL A 45 -16.91 30.90 -12.58
CA VAL A 45 -16.03 31.25 -13.71
C VAL A 45 -15.47 32.66 -13.47
N LEU A 46 -14.16 32.80 -13.53
CA LEU A 46 -13.39 34.03 -13.31
C LEU A 46 -12.74 34.47 -14.61
N GLU A 47 -12.92 35.73 -14.98
CA GLU A 47 -12.31 36.32 -16.18
C GLU A 47 -10.93 36.91 -15.83
N VAL A 48 -9.89 36.56 -16.59
CA VAL A 48 -8.57 37.18 -16.46
C VAL A 48 -8.40 38.25 -17.53
N VAL A 49 -8.33 39.50 -17.08
CA VAL A 49 -8.24 40.68 -17.95
C VAL A 49 -6.81 41.14 -18.17
N ALA A 50 -6.58 41.83 -19.29
CA ALA A 50 -5.29 42.42 -19.63
C ALA A 50 -4.94 43.58 -18.68
N PRO A 51 -3.77 43.56 -18.02
CA PRO A 51 -3.37 44.65 -17.12
C PRO A 51 -3.00 45.95 -17.85
N GLU A 52 -2.54 45.86 -19.11
CA GLU A 52 -2.08 46.99 -19.94
C GLU A 52 -2.33 46.71 -21.44
N ASP A 53 -2.21 47.73 -22.28
CA ASP A 53 -2.26 47.60 -23.74
C ASP A 53 -1.00 46.89 -24.25
N GLY A 54 -1.14 45.84 -25.06
CA GLY A 54 0.01 45.08 -25.53
C GLY A 54 -0.30 44.01 -26.58
N VAL A 55 0.70 43.17 -26.86
CA VAL A 55 0.60 42.02 -27.77
C VAL A 55 0.91 40.75 -26.99
N ILE A 56 0.13 39.67 -27.16
CA ILE A 56 0.44 38.40 -26.51
C ILE A 56 1.67 37.75 -27.16
N VAL A 57 2.73 37.57 -26.38
CA VAL A 57 4.02 37.03 -26.86
C VAL A 57 4.10 35.52 -26.70
N ALA A 58 3.53 34.97 -25.63
CA ALA A 58 3.51 33.54 -25.36
C ALA A 58 2.35 33.18 -24.42
N ILE A 59 1.70 32.04 -24.69
CA ILE A 59 0.74 31.37 -23.81
C ILE A 59 1.45 30.14 -23.26
N SER A 60 1.50 30.01 -21.93
CA SER A 60 2.22 28.91 -21.27
C SER A 60 1.32 27.71 -20.95
N GLU A 61 0.00 27.91 -20.92
CA GLU A 61 -0.99 26.91 -20.51
C GLU A 61 -2.12 26.82 -21.53
N GLU A 62 -2.36 25.62 -22.07
CA GLU A 62 -3.41 25.35 -23.07
C GLU A 62 -4.81 25.22 -22.44
N GLU A 63 -5.86 25.28 -23.25
CA GLU A 63 -7.24 25.06 -22.80
C GLU A 63 -7.36 23.67 -22.15
N GLY A 64 -7.97 23.62 -20.96
CA GLY A 64 -8.07 22.40 -20.15
C GLY A 64 -6.92 22.17 -19.16
N ALA A 65 -5.89 23.03 -19.12
CA ALA A 65 -4.82 22.94 -18.13
C ALA A 65 -5.28 23.40 -16.73
N THR A 66 -4.78 22.72 -15.69
CA THR A 66 -5.02 23.07 -14.29
C THR A 66 -3.96 24.06 -13.81
N VAL A 67 -4.40 25.22 -13.32
CA VAL A 67 -3.55 26.33 -12.88
C VAL A 67 -3.79 26.67 -11.41
N LEU A 68 -2.74 27.05 -10.70
CA LEU A 68 -2.77 27.48 -9.31
C LEU A 68 -2.90 29.00 -9.20
N GLY A 69 -3.41 29.50 -8.07
CA GLY A 69 -3.47 30.94 -7.80
C GLY A 69 -2.08 31.60 -7.93
N GLU A 70 -2.03 32.78 -8.54
CA GLU A 70 -0.80 33.54 -8.86
C GLU A 70 0.15 32.90 -9.90
N GLN A 71 -0.19 31.76 -10.52
CA GLN A 71 0.59 31.14 -11.59
C GLN A 71 0.56 32.01 -12.87
N VAL A 72 1.70 32.08 -13.57
CA VAL A 72 1.84 32.84 -14.83
C VAL A 72 1.27 32.02 -15.99
N ILE A 73 0.27 32.55 -16.67
CA ILE A 73 -0.45 31.86 -17.76
C ILE A 73 -0.14 32.42 -19.15
N ALA A 74 0.27 33.69 -19.24
CA ALA A 74 0.70 34.30 -20.50
C ALA A 74 1.67 35.47 -20.28
N GLN A 75 2.38 35.86 -21.34
CA GLN A 75 3.26 37.03 -21.36
C GLN A 75 2.78 38.06 -22.37
N LEU A 76 2.66 39.32 -21.92
CA LEU A 76 2.24 40.47 -22.72
C LEU A 76 3.43 41.36 -23.07
N GLY A 77 3.68 41.62 -24.35
CA GLY A 77 4.69 42.54 -24.85
C GLY A 77 4.13 43.96 -25.10
N ALA A 78 5.01 44.97 -25.12
CA ALA A 78 4.61 46.37 -25.30
C ALA A 78 4.05 46.66 -26.72
N ALA A 79 3.09 47.58 -26.80
CA ALA A 79 2.26 47.88 -27.99
C ALA A 79 2.98 48.42 -29.26
N ASP A 80 4.31 48.48 -29.28
CA ASP A 80 5.11 49.00 -30.42
C ASP A 80 5.88 47.93 -31.21
N GLU A 81 5.69 46.65 -30.93
CA GLU A 81 6.13 45.58 -31.84
C GLU A 81 4.97 45.09 -32.71
N ALA A 82 4.73 45.83 -33.80
CA ALA A 82 3.89 45.37 -34.90
C ALA A 82 4.71 44.40 -35.79
N ALA A 83 4.17 43.18 -35.94
CA ALA A 83 4.72 42.07 -36.72
C ALA A 83 4.99 42.39 -38.20
N ALA A 84 5.94 41.66 -38.80
CA ALA A 84 6.07 41.48 -40.24
C ALA A 84 6.12 39.99 -40.62
N PRO A 85 5.61 39.56 -41.80
CA PRO A 85 5.10 38.21 -42.00
C PRO A 85 5.91 37.31 -42.97
N ALA A 86 5.65 35.99 -42.84
CA ALA A 86 5.66 34.92 -43.85
C ALA A 86 6.94 34.36 -44.52
N GLN A 87 7.04 33.01 -44.43
CA GLN A 87 7.52 32.00 -45.41
C GLN A 87 9.02 31.58 -45.53
N SER A 88 9.22 30.29 -45.22
CA SER A 88 10.02 29.23 -45.89
C SER A 88 11.44 29.47 -46.46
N ASN A 89 12.34 28.61 -45.97
CA ASN A 89 13.38 27.82 -46.66
C ASN A 89 14.88 28.20 -46.46
N GLU A 90 15.67 27.13 -46.28
CA GLU A 90 17.13 26.95 -46.36
C GLU A 90 18.11 27.33 -45.20
N LYS A 91 18.56 26.25 -44.52
CA LYS A 91 19.93 25.82 -44.09
C LYS A 91 21.11 26.83 -44.13
N PRO A 92 22.05 26.76 -43.16
CA PRO A 92 23.22 25.85 -43.25
C PRO A 92 23.52 25.11 -41.91
N ALA A 93 23.69 23.78 -41.89
CA ALA A 93 24.99 23.06 -41.94
C ALA A 93 26.04 23.61 -40.94
N ALA A 94 26.13 23.05 -39.74
CA ALA A 94 26.88 21.83 -39.34
C ALA A 94 28.40 22.06 -39.12
N SER A 95 28.87 21.78 -37.91
CA SER A 95 30.12 21.04 -37.72
C SER A 95 29.82 19.78 -36.90
N GLU A 96 29.79 18.65 -37.61
CA GLU A 96 29.83 17.31 -37.04
C GLU A 96 31.16 17.03 -36.33
N SER A 97 31.09 16.23 -35.29
CA SER A 97 31.86 14.99 -35.25
C SER A 97 31.09 13.93 -34.44
N ALA A 98 30.50 12.97 -35.17
CA ALA A 98 29.90 11.71 -34.72
C ALA A 98 30.98 10.59 -34.63
N PRO A 99 30.68 9.28 -34.42
CA PRO A 99 29.40 8.61 -34.12
C PRO A 99 29.44 7.46 -33.05
N ALA A 100 28.25 6.85 -32.84
CA ALA A 100 27.87 5.55 -32.22
C ALA A 100 27.47 5.58 -30.73
N ALA A 101 26.29 5.12 -30.30
CA ALA A 101 25.45 4.03 -30.82
C ALA A 101 23.95 4.40 -30.92
N GLU A 102 23.29 3.98 -32.02
CA GLU A 102 21.84 3.91 -32.13
C GLU A 102 21.31 2.83 -31.18
N GLY A 103 20.55 3.24 -30.16
CA GLY A 103 19.63 2.38 -29.43
C GLY A 103 18.21 2.89 -29.69
N LYS A 104 17.28 1.99 -30.01
CA LYS A 104 15.86 2.35 -30.17
C LYS A 104 15.32 2.81 -28.81
N GLU A 105 14.82 4.03 -28.69
CA GLU A 105 14.04 4.44 -27.52
C GLU A 105 12.66 3.75 -27.57
N VAL A 106 12.31 3.02 -26.52
CA VAL A 106 11.03 2.35 -26.34
C VAL A 106 10.31 2.98 -25.14
N ASP A 107 9.11 3.49 -25.36
CA ASP A 107 8.29 4.10 -24.31
C ASP A 107 7.71 3.03 -23.38
N ILE A 108 7.87 3.21 -22.06
CA ILE A 108 7.17 2.43 -21.05
C ILE A 108 5.84 3.11 -20.80
N LYS A 109 4.74 2.40 -21.08
CA LYS A 109 3.37 2.91 -20.89
C LYS A 109 2.67 2.19 -19.76
N VAL A 110 1.76 2.89 -19.08
CA VAL A 110 0.82 2.28 -18.14
C VAL A 110 -0.09 1.33 -18.93
N PRO A 111 -0.25 0.06 -18.50
CA PRO A 111 -1.13 -0.89 -19.17
C PRO A 111 -2.58 -0.40 -19.12
N VAL A 112 -3.39 -0.87 -20.07
CA VAL A 112 -4.82 -0.52 -20.16
C VAL A 112 -5.50 -0.85 -18.83
N LEU A 113 -6.03 0.17 -18.17
CA LEU A 113 -6.77 0.04 -16.91
C LEU A 113 -8.18 -0.52 -17.20
N PRO A 114 -8.75 -1.37 -16.33
CA PRO A 114 -10.13 -1.84 -16.48
C PRO A 114 -11.11 -0.65 -16.51
N GLU A 115 -12.22 -0.75 -17.24
CA GLU A 115 -13.22 0.34 -17.40
C GLU A 115 -13.72 0.95 -16.08
N SER A 116 -13.57 0.25 -14.94
CA SER A 116 -13.93 0.72 -13.61
C SER A 116 -12.84 1.50 -12.85
N VAL A 117 -11.69 1.80 -13.46
CA VAL A 117 -10.54 2.46 -12.83
C VAL A 117 -10.00 3.57 -13.76
N ALA A 118 -10.16 4.83 -13.37
CA ALA A 118 -9.78 5.98 -14.19
C ALA A 118 -8.29 6.33 -14.14
N ASP A 119 -7.63 6.06 -13.01
CA ASP A 119 -6.23 6.41 -12.78
C ASP A 119 -5.49 5.33 -11.96
N ALA A 120 -4.16 5.40 -11.98
CA ALA A 120 -3.28 4.50 -11.25
C ALA A 120 -2.12 5.31 -10.63
N THR A 121 -1.45 4.82 -9.58
CA THR A 121 -0.33 5.54 -8.95
C THR A 121 0.92 4.69 -8.95
N ILE A 122 2.06 5.29 -9.23
CA ILE A 122 3.35 4.60 -9.17
C ILE A 122 3.65 4.24 -7.71
N ALA A 123 3.71 2.95 -7.39
CA ALA A 123 3.91 2.46 -6.03
C ALA A 123 5.39 2.30 -5.70
N THR A 124 6.16 1.58 -6.52
CA THR A 124 7.59 1.35 -6.30
C THR A 124 8.30 1.09 -7.62
N TRP A 125 9.39 1.83 -7.87
CA TRP A 125 10.29 1.53 -8.98
C TRP A 125 11.28 0.43 -8.56
N HIS A 126 11.30 -0.67 -9.30
CA HIS A 126 12.23 -1.78 -9.05
C HIS A 126 13.56 -1.60 -9.75
N VAL A 127 13.65 -0.68 -10.71
CA VAL A 127 14.84 -0.44 -11.53
C VAL A 127 15.17 1.06 -11.59
N GLN A 128 16.43 1.41 -11.34
CA GLN A 128 16.89 2.80 -11.38
C GLN A 128 17.32 3.24 -12.79
N PRO A 129 17.27 4.54 -13.11
CA PRO A 129 17.81 5.07 -14.36
C PRO A 129 19.28 4.68 -14.54
N GLY A 130 19.63 4.13 -15.71
CA GLY A 130 20.96 3.64 -16.06
C GLY A 130 21.20 2.15 -15.78
N GLU A 131 20.26 1.45 -15.15
CA GLU A 131 20.37 0.01 -14.87
C GLU A 131 19.89 -0.83 -16.06
N ALA A 132 20.56 -1.98 -16.28
CA ALA A 132 20.22 -2.91 -17.35
C ALA A 132 18.96 -3.69 -17.01
N VAL A 133 18.02 -3.75 -17.95
CA VAL A 133 16.75 -4.46 -17.84
C VAL A 133 16.65 -5.55 -18.88
N SER A 134 16.15 -6.72 -18.45
CA SER A 134 15.81 -7.82 -19.34
C SER A 134 14.34 -7.77 -19.71
N ARG A 135 13.98 -8.26 -20.90
CA ARG A 135 12.58 -8.44 -21.31
C ARG A 135 11.80 -9.23 -20.26
N ASP A 136 10.55 -8.82 -20.03
CA ASP A 136 9.63 -9.35 -19.03
C ASP A 136 10.05 -9.13 -17.56
N GLN A 137 11.11 -8.35 -17.30
CA GLN A 137 11.49 -7.93 -15.94
C GLN A 137 10.51 -6.87 -15.42
N ASN A 138 10.05 -7.01 -14.18
CA ASN A 138 9.22 -5.99 -13.54
C ASN A 138 10.01 -4.70 -13.33
N LEU A 139 9.52 -3.59 -13.89
CA LEU A 139 10.14 -2.27 -13.82
C LEU A 139 9.55 -1.42 -12.72
N VAL A 140 8.22 -1.45 -12.60
CA VAL A 140 7.47 -0.60 -11.69
C VAL A 140 6.15 -1.24 -11.31
N ASP A 141 5.86 -1.21 -10.01
CA ASP A 141 4.55 -1.58 -9.50
C ASP A 141 3.65 -0.36 -9.51
N ILE A 142 2.46 -0.49 -10.10
CA ILE A 142 1.45 0.56 -10.15
C ILE A 142 0.26 0.14 -9.29
N GLU A 143 -0.12 0.95 -8.32
CA GLU A 143 -1.26 0.75 -7.42
C GLU A 143 -2.52 1.48 -7.92
N THR A 144 -3.55 0.70 -8.22
CA THR A 144 -4.92 1.19 -8.42
C THR A 144 -5.73 1.05 -7.12
N ASP A 145 -6.97 1.57 -7.12
CA ASP A 145 -7.91 1.49 -6.00
C ASP A 145 -8.22 0.05 -5.53
N LYS A 146 -8.06 -0.94 -6.42
CA LYS A 146 -8.43 -2.34 -6.20
C LYS A 146 -7.28 -3.31 -6.32
N VAL A 147 -6.27 -3.05 -7.16
CA VAL A 147 -5.18 -4.01 -7.46
C VAL A 147 -3.85 -3.28 -7.72
N VAL A 148 -2.74 -3.95 -7.43
CA VAL A 148 -1.42 -3.51 -7.91
C VAL A 148 -1.10 -4.27 -9.18
N LEU A 149 -0.80 -3.55 -10.26
CA LEU A 149 -0.38 -4.09 -11.54
C LEU A 149 1.13 -3.91 -11.69
N GLU A 150 1.79 -4.92 -12.22
CA GLU A 150 3.23 -4.88 -12.53
C GLU A 150 3.40 -4.43 -13.99
N VAL A 151 4.25 -3.43 -14.23
CA VAL A 151 4.64 -3.02 -15.58
C VAL A 151 5.99 -3.63 -15.90
N VAL A 152 5.99 -4.55 -16.86
CA VAL A 152 7.16 -5.31 -17.28
C VAL A 152 7.88 -4.65 -18.46
N ALA A 153 9.18 -4.94 -18.59
CA ALA A 153 9.99 -4.46 -19.69
C ALA A 153 9.60 -5.12 -21.03
N PRO A 154 9.26 -4.34 -22.07
CA PRO A 154 8.90 -4.89 -23.39
C PRO A 154 10.09 -5.54 -24.12
N GLU A 155 11.32 -5.07 -23.92
CA GLU A 155 12.55 -5.56 -24.57
C GLU A 155 13.78 -5.38 -23.65
N ASP A 156 14.89 -6.05 -23.99
CA ASP A 156 16.18 -5.89 -23.30
C ASP A 156 16.77 -4.50 -23.56
N GLY A 157 17.19 -3.80 -22.51
CA GLY A 157 17.73 -2.45 -22.66
C GLY A 157 18.30 -1.86 -21.38
N VAL A 158 18.49 -0.55 -21.38
CA VAL A 158 18.89 0.22 -20.19
C VAL A 158 17.75 1.17 -19.84
N MET A 159 17.38 1.24 -18.56
CA MET A 159 16.36 2.19 -18.10
C MET A 159 16.84 3.63 -18.32
N GLY A 160 16.04 4.42 -19.02
CA GLY A 160 16.19 5.87 -19.10
C GLY A 160 15.68 6.56 -17.84
N GLU A 161 15.47 7.88 -17.94
CA GLU A 161 14.94 8.69 -16.84
C GLU A 161 13.48 8.34 -16.53
N HIS A 162 13.13 8.38 -15.24
CA HIS A 162 11.75 8.26 -14.78
C HIS A 162 11.03 9.58 -15.06
N ILE A 163 9.93 9.53 -15.81
CA ILE A 163 9.13 10.73 -16.13
C ILE A 163 8.22 11.09 -14.95
N HIS A 164 7.75 10.09 -14.20
CA HIS A 164 6.89 10.24 -13.04
C HIS A 164 7.51 9.57 -11.80
N ALA A 165 7.43 10.25 -10.65
CA ALA A 165 8.04 9.79 -9.40
C ALA A 165 7.15 8.81 -8.62
N GLU A 166 7.73 8.11 -7.64
CA GLU A 166 6.95 7.27 -6.72
C GLU A 166 5.88 8.10 -5.98
N GLY A 167 4.63 7.65 -6.05
CA GLY A 167 3.47 8.31 -5.46
C GLY A 167 2.70 9.23 -6.40
N GLU A 168 3.13 9.39 -7.66
CA GLU A 168 2.45 10.23 -8.66
C GLU A 168 1.33 9.46 -9.39
N THR A 169 0.26 10.18 -9.76
CA THR A 169 -0.91 9.63 -10.46
C THR A 169 -0.70 9.64 -11.97
N VAL A 170 -1.00 8.53 -12.62
CA VAL A 170 -0.84 8.27 -14.05
C VAL A 170 -2.11 7.65 -14.62
N LEU A 171 -2.47 8.01 -15.85
CA LEU A 171 -3.62 7.50 -16.58
C LEU A 171 -3.25 6.28 -17.43
N GLY A 172 -4.24 5.50 -17.87
CA GLY A 172 -4.02 4.41 -18.82
C GLY A 172 -3.35 4.92 -20.12
N ASP A 173 -2.43 4.15 -20.69
CA ASP A 173 -1.61 4.50 -21.86
C ASP A 173 -0.64 5.69 -21.71
N GLN A 174 -0.54 6.30 -20.52
CA GLN A 174 0.42 7.38 -20.25
C GLN A 174 1.86 6.84 -20.19
N VAL A 175 2.81 7.61 -20.73
CA VAL A 175 4.24 7.26 -20.75
C VAL A 175 4.87 7.59 -19.39
N ILE A 176 5.43 6.59 -18.72
CA ILE A 176 5.99 6.69 -17.36
C ILE A 176 7.52 6.68 -17.31
N GLY A 177 8.16 6.26 -18.40
CA GLY A 177 9.60 6.26 -18.56
C GLY A 177 9.99 5.79 -19.96
N LYS A 178 11.29 5.82 -20.26
CA LYS A 178 11.86 5.36 -21.53
C LYS A 178 12.89 4.26 -21.29
N ILE A 179 12.99 3.31 -22.21
CA ILE A 179 14.05 2.29 -22.25
C ILE A 179 14.87 2.51 -23.51
N VAL A 180 16.19 2.45 -23.41
CA VAL A 180 17.08 2.43 -24.57
C VAL A 180 17.38 0.96 -24.92
N ALA A 181 16.75 0.46 -25.97
CA ALA A 181 16.95 -0.91 -26.45
C ALA A 181 18.36 -1.09 -27.02
N GLY A 182 19.08 -2.11 -26.56
CA GLY A 182 20.43 -2.46 -27.04
C GLY A 182 21.61 -1.72 -26.37
N GLY A 183 21.39 -0.98 -25.29
CA GLY A 183 22.47 -0.32 -24.53
C GLY A 183 23.33 -1.32 -23.75
N ALA A 184 24.60 -1.47 -24.11
CA ALA A 184 25.58 -2.17 -23.27
C ALA A 184 25.90 -1.33 -22.00
N PRO A 185 26.05 -1.95 -20.82
CA PRO A 185 26.30 -1.21 -19.58
C PRO A 185 27.63 -0.45 -19.67
N ALA A 186 27.60 0.86 -19.40
CA ALA A 186 28.80 1.68 -19.28
C ALA A 186 29.57 1.27 -18.01
N ALA A 187 30.61 0.46 -18.21
CA ALA A 187 31.56 0.08 -17.17
C ALA A 187 32.34 1.32 -16.70
N SER A 188 32.17 1.72 -15.44
CA SER A 188 33.03 2.73 -14.83
C SER A 188 34.42 2.14 -14.55
N SER A 189 35.40 2.61 -15.30
CA SER A 189 36.82 2.28 -15.12
C SER A 189 37.43 3.18 -14.05
N SER A 190 37.69 2.67 -12.85
CA SER A 190 38.64 3.31 -11.91
C SER A 190 40.01 2.66 -12.08
N ALA A 191 40.90 3.36 -12.79
CA ALA A 191 42.27 2.98 -13.04
C ALA A 191 43.08 2.84 -11.74
N LYS A 192 43.64 1.65 -11.54
CA LYS A 192 44.61 1.32 -10.48
C LYS A 192 45.99 1.80 -10.92
N LYS A 193 46.53 2.81 -10.23
CA LYS A 193 47.93 3.23 -10.39
C LYS A 193 48.78 2.55 -9.32
N GLU A 194 49.76 1.79 -9.78
CA GLU A 194 50.77 1.08 -9.00
C GLU A 194 52.11 1.79 -9.24
N GLU A 195 52.77 2.25 -8.18
CA GLU A 195 54.14 2.76 -8.23
C GLU A 195 54.85 2.49 -6.89
N ALA A 196 56.07 1.97 -6.98
CA ALA A 196 57.03 1.71 -5.91
C ALA A 196 58.44 1.84 -6.52
N PRO A 197 59.54 1.87 -5.74
CA PRO A 197 59.82 2.54 -4.46
C PRO A 197 61.14 3.36 -4.50
N ALA A 198 61.38 4.28 -3.56
CA ALA A 198 62.73 4.66 -3.12
C ALA A 198 62.70 5.41 -1.78
N ALA A 199 63.73 5.14 -0.97
CA ALA A 199 63.86 5.42 0.44
C ALA A 199 64.52 6.77 0.76
N ALA A 200 64.21 7.32 1.95
CA ALA A 200 65.18 7.95 2.83
C ALA A 200 64.72 7.82 4.29
N SER A 201 65.71 7.64 5.14
CA SER A 201 65.75 7.29 6.56
C SER A 201 65.19 8.35 7.51
N ASP A 202 64.61 7.90 8.63
CA ASP A 202 65.09 8.33 9.96
C ASP A 202 64.64 7.37 11.09
N GLU A 203 65.66 6.88 11.81
CA GLU A 203 65.74 6.64 13.26
C GLU A 203 64.44 6.31 14.03
N ASN A 204 64.19 5.02 14.28
CA ASN A 204 64.01 4.42 15.62
C ASN A 204 63.53 2.96 15.45
N SER A 205 64.46 2.01 15.36
CA SER A 205 64.12 0.59 15.26
C SER A 205 64.91 -0.23 16.26
N ASP A 206 64.25 -0.65 17.34
CA ASP A 206 64.65 -1.92 17.99
C ASP A 206 63.49 -2.71 18.63
N VAL A 207 62.23 -2.33 18.38
CA VAL A 207 61.08 -2.93 19.12
C VAL A 207 60.09 -3.71 18.23
N LEU A 208 60.18 -3.64 16.90
CA LEU A 208 59.16 -4.17 15.97
C LEU A 208 59.75 -5.06 14.86
N THR A 209 59.19 -6.26 14.67
CA THR A 209 59.51 -7.13 13.52
C THR A 209 58.72 -6.75 12.26
N PRO A 210 59.22 -6.99 11.04
CA PRO A 210 58.58 -6.56 9.79
C PRO A 210 57.13 -7.01 9.62
N SER A 211 56.79 -8.21 10.10
CA SER A 211 55.44 -8.78 10.02
C SER A 211 54.43 -8.06 10.92
N VAL A 212 54.85 -7.57 12.09
CA VAL A 212 53.99 -6.83 13.03
C VAL A 212 53.82 -5.39 12.56
N ARG A 213 54.85 -4.78 11.97
CA ARG A 213 54.77 -3.43 11.37
C ARG A 213 53.75 -3.37 10.23
N ARG A 214 53.69 -4.41 9.37
CA ARG A 214 52.67 -4.52 8.32
C ARG A 214 51.25 -4.64 8.89
N LEU A 215 51.07 -5.41 9.96
CA LEU A 215 49.76 -5.68 10.57
C LEU A 215 49.20 -4.46 11.32
N ILE A 216 50.06 -3.69 12.00
CA ILE A 216 49.70 -2.42 12.65
C ILE A 216 49.31 -1.36 11.60
N ALA A 217 50.04 -1.27 10.49
CA ALA A 217 49.75 -0.33 9.39
C ALA A 217 48.44 -0.69 8.65
N GLU A 218 48.20 -1.97 8.38
CA GLU A 218 46.98 -2.44 7.71
C GLU A 218 45.71 -2.23 8.56
N LYS A 219 45.84 -2.22 9.89
CA LYS A 219 44.73 -1.99 10.83
C LYS A 219 44.66 -0.56 11.37
N GLY A 220 45.51 0.35 10.91
CA GLY A 220 45.50 1.76 11.30
C GLY A 220 45.77 2.01 12.79
N LEU A 221 46.58 1.17 13.44
CA LEU A 221 46.84 1.23 14.87
C LEU A 221 48.11 2.04 15.19
N ASP A 222 48.12 2.69 16.35
CA ASP A 222 49.30 3.40 16.86
C ASP A 222 50.18 2.44 17.68
N ALA A 223 51.39 2.16 17.19
CA ALA A 223 52.33 1.24 17.81
C ALA A 223 52.73 1.65 19.23
N ALA A 224 52.66 2.94 19.57
CA ALA A 224 53.00 3.43 20.91
C ALA A 224 51.97 3.05 21.99
N LYS A 225 50.75 2.67 21.59
CA LYS A 225 49.65 2.32 22.50
C LYS A 225 49.52 0.83 22.78
N ILE A 226 50.29 0.00 22.07
CA ILE A 226 50.27 -1.45 22.18
C ILE A 226 51.43 -1.89 23.09
N LYS A 227 51.11 -2.50 24.22
CA LYS A 227 52.13 -3.00 25.15
C LYS A 227 52.68 -4.34 24.66
N GLY A 228 53.96 -4.38 24.27
CA GLY A 228 54.62 -5.60 23.80
C GLY A 228 54.99 -6.56 24.93
N SER A 229 54.63 -7.84 24.78
CA SER A 229 54.94 -8.90 25.75
C SER A 229 56.17 -9.74 25.39
N GLY A 230 56.80 -9.47 24.23
CA GLY A 230 57.97 -10.21 23.75
C GLY A 230 59.27 -9.92 24.51
N LYS A 231 60.23 -10.85 24.41
CA LYS A 231 61.56 -10.74 25.05
C LYS A 231 62.25 -9.44 24.62
N GLY A 232 62.52 -8.55 25.58
CA GLY A 232 63.07 -7.20 25.33
C GLY A 232 62.02 -6.11 25.08
N GLY A 233 60.74 -6.34 25.40
CA GLY A 233 59.67 -5.35 25.24
C GLY A 233 59.11 -5.27 23.82
N ARG A 234 59.39 -6.26 22.98
CA ARG A 234 58.96 -6.31 21.57
C ARG A 234 57.47 -6.63 21.45
N ILE A 235 56.82 -6.01 20.47
CA ILE A 235 55.39 -6.23 20.19
C ILE A 235 55.25 -7.49 19.31
N THR A 236 54.45 -8.43 19.75
CA THR A 236 54.16 -9.68 19.02
C THR A 236 52.80 -9.60 18.32
N LYS A 237 52.52 -10.55 17.42
CA LYS A 237 51.24 -10.61 16.70
C LYS A 237 50.04 -10.77 17.64
N GLU A 238 50.24 -11.52 18.73
CA GLU A 238 49.23 -11.77 19.76
C GLU A 238 48.88 -10.51 20.56
N ASP A 239 49.84 -9.60 20.76
CA ASP A 239 49.60 -8.32 21.46
C ASP A 239 48.72 -7.36 20.63
N VAL A 240 48.86 -7.38 19.30
CA VAL A 240 48.04 -6.56 18.40
C VAL A 240 46.60 -7.08 18.33
N ASP A 241 46.44 -8.41 18.25
CA ASP A 241 45.13 -9.05 18.25
C ASP A 241 44.42 -8.91 19.62
N ALA A 242 45.17 -8.90 20.73
CA ALA A 242 44.65 -8.64 22.06
C ALA A 242 44.22 -7.18 22.24
N PHE A 243 44.97 -6.22 21.68
CA PHE A 243 44.60 -4.80 21.69
C PHE A 243 43.32 -4.54 20.89
N LEU A 244 43.13 -5.22 19.75
CA LEU A 244 41.92 -5.13 18.93
C LEU A 244 40.67 -5.75 19.59
N LYS A 245 40.84 -6.73 20.47
CA LYS A 245 39.74 -7.40 21.18
C LYS A 245 39.38 -6.76 22.52
N ALA A 246 40.15 -5.77 22.99
CA ALA A 246 39.86 -5.08 24.24
C ALA A 246 38.84 -3.94 23.99
N PRO A 247 37.67 -3.94 24.67
CA PRO A 247 36.72 -2.83 24.56
C PRO A 247 37.32 -1.56 25.17
N ALA A 248 37.30 -0.46 24.42
CA ALA A 248 37.85 0.83 24.83
C ALA A 248 37.23 1.31 26.14
N LYS A 249 38.03 1.35 27.22
CA LYS A 249 37.67 2.03 28.47
C LYS A 249 37.84 3.53 28.27
N SER A 250 36.72 4.22 28.07
CA SER A 250 36.66 5.68 28.21
C SER A 250 36.88 6.06 29.67
N GLU A 251 37.84 6.94 29.91
CA GLU A 251 38.15 7.52 31.21
C GLU A 251 36.96 8.37 31.72
N SER A 252 36.60 8.18 32.99
CA SER A 252 35.55 8.92 33.69
C SER A 252 36.07 10.24 34.25
N LYS A 253 35.54 11.37 33.78
CA LYS A 253 35.73 12.70 34.36
C LYS A 253 34.79 12.91 35.58
N PRO A 254 35.18 13.65 36.63
CA PRO A 254 34.39 13.77 37.87
C PRO A 254 33.04 14.47 37.66
N ALA A 255 32.04 13.99 38.42
CA ALA A 255 30.65 14.40 38.38
C ALA A 255 30.44 15.89 38.71
N ALA A 256 29.91 16.62 37.73
CA ALA A 256 29.13 17.83 37.96
C ALA A 256 27.65 17.43 38.01
N SER A 257 26.91 18.03 38.95
CA SER A 257 25.47 17.80 39.17
C SER A 257 24.69 17.77 37.87
N ALA A 258 24.01 16.65 37.60
CA ALA A 258 23.21 16.45 36.41
C ALA A 258 22.14 17.54 36.27
N PRO A 259 22.14 18.35 35.20
CA PRO A 259 20.90 18.94 34.72
C PRO A 259 19.97 17.77 34.39
N ALA A 260 18.69 17.86 34.77
CA ALA A 260 17.68 16.88 34.37
C ALA A 260 17.85 16.58 32.88
N ALA A 261 18.05 15.30 32.55
CA ALA A 261 18.20 14.87 31.17
C ALA A 261 17.03 15.45 30.36
N PRO A 262 17.28 16.17 29.25
CA PRO A 262 16.20 16.49 28.34
C PRO A 262 15.61 15.14 27.93
N ILE A 263 14.33 14.95 28.25
CA ILE A 263 13.52 13.85 27.72
C ILE A 263 13.83 13.81 26.22
N GLY A 264 14.39 12.69 25.75
CA GLY A 264 14.90 12.53 24.40
C GLY A 264 13.96 13.14 23.37
N GLU A 265 14.55 13.76 22.34
CA GLU A 265 13.84 14.42 21.25
C GLU A 265 12.55 13.68 20.91
N ARG A 266 11.41 14.36 21.08
CA ARG A 266 10.11 13.85 20.65
C ARG A 266 10.10 13.79 19.12
N THR A 267 10.80 12.82 18.56
CA THR A 267 10.88 12.62 17.13
C THR A 267 9.54 12.07 16.65
N GLN A 268 8.89 12.81 15.76
CA GLN A 268 7.66 12.39 15.10
C GLN A 268 8.03 11.98 13.67
N LYS A 269 7.65 10.76 13.27
CA LYS A 269 7.76 10.30 11.88
C LYS A 269 6.38 10.32 11.24
N ARG A 270 6.19 11.17 10.24
CA ARG A 270 4.99 11.17 9.39
C ARG A 270 5.20 10.21 8.23
N VAL A 271 4.27 9.28 8.05
CA VAL A 271 4.24 8.36 6.91
C VAL A 271 2.86 8.52 6.25
N PRO A 272 2.79 8.82 4.95
CA PRO A 272 1.51 8.91 4.25
C PRO A 272 0.82 7.54 4.24
N MET A 273 -0.52 7.54 4.29
CA MET A 273 -1.29 6.30 4.09
C MET A 273 -1.18 5.84 2.64
N THR A 274 -1.01 4.55 2.43
CA THR A 274 -1.14 3.93 1.10
C THR A 274 -2.54 4.14 0.54
N ARG A 275 -2.71 4.06 -0.79
CA ARG A 275 -4.03 4.21 -1.44
C ARG A 275 -5.02 3.18 -0.90
N LEU A 276 -4.63 1.89 -0.87
CA LEU A 276 -5.45 0.83 -0.30
C LEU A 276 -5.92 1.14 1.13
N ARG A 277 -5.03 1.67 1.98
CA ARG A 277 -5.37 2.00 3.37
C ARG A 277 -6.35 3.18 3.47
N LYS A 278 -6.23 4.19 2.59
CA LYS A 278 -7.19 5.29 2.51
C LYS A 278 -8.57 4.80 2.09
N THR A 279 -8.65 3.97 1.05
CA THR A 279 -9.93 3.40 0.58
C THR A 279 -10.63 2.58 1.67
N ILE A 280 -9.89 1.70 2.36
CA ILE A 280 -10.45 0.93 3.49
C ILE A 280 -10.93 1.86 4.60
N ALA A 281 -10.16 2.91 4.94
CA ALA A 281 -10.54 3.86 5.98
C ALA A 281 -11.84 4.61 5.63
N ASN A 282 -11.98 5.05 4.38
CA ASN A 282 -13.19 5.71 3.90
C ASN A 282 -14.40 4.77 3.98
N ARG A 283 -14.27 3.52 3.51
CA ARG A 283 -15.35 2.52 3.61
C ARG A 283 -15.75 2.19 5.06
N LEU A 284 -14.79 2.07 5.97
CA LEU A 284 -15.08 1.82 7.38
C LEU A 284 -15.80 3.01 8.04
N LEU A 285 -15.42 4.23 7.68
CA LEU A 285 -16.08 5.44 8.16
C LEU A 285 -17.49 5.57 7.60
N GLU A 286 -17.66 5.28 6.30
CA GLU A 286 -18.95 5.23 5.63
C GLU A 286 -19.89 4.22 6.30
N ALA A 287 -19.45 2.98 6.53
CA ALA A 287 -20.24 1.97 7.24
C ALA A 287 -20.70 2.46 8.62
N LYS A 288 -19.81 3.12 9.38
CA LYS A 288 -20.15 3.63 10.71
C LYS A 288 -21.13 4.81 10.68
N ASN A 289 -21.03 5.68 9.68
CA ASN A 289 -21.86 6.88 9.60
C ASN A 289 -23.21 6.61 8.92
N SER A 290 -23.29 5.60 8.04
CA SER A 290 -24.49 5.26 7.28
C SER A 290 -25.39 4.25 7.97
N THR A 291 -24.87 3.44 8.91
CA THR A 291 -25.65 2.39 9.59
C THR A 291 -26.00 2.76 11.04
N ALA A 292 -27.13 2.27 11.53
CA ALA A 292 -27.45 2.30 12.95
C ALA A 292 -26.89 1.04 13.62
N MET A 293 -25.56 0.90 13.64
CA MET A 293 -24.90 -0.35 14.03
C MET A 293 -25.01 -0.63 15.53
N LEU A 294 -25.63 -1.76 15.88
CA LEU A 294 -25.62 -2.33 17.23
C LEU A 294 -24.91 -3.68 17.23
N THR A 295 -24.49 -4.14 18.41
CA THR A 295 -23.89 -5.47 18.59
C THR A 295 -24.58 -6.21 19.73
N THR A 296 -24.96 -7.46 19.50
CA THR A 296 -25.41 -8.40 20.53
C THR A 296 -24.39 -9.54 20.71
N PHE A 297 -24.36 -10.13 21.90
CA PHE A 297 -23.35 -11.11 22.29
C PHE A 297 -23.97 -12.34 22.94
N ASN A 298 -23.48 -13.51 22.55
CA ASN A 298 -23.75 -14.77 23.23
C ASN A 298 -22.44 -15.51 23.50
N GLU A 299 -22.45 -16.37 24.51
CA GLU A 299 -21.41 -17.38 24.68
C GLU A 299 -21.88 -18.72 24.12
N VAL A 300 -20.95 -19.52 23.59
CA VAL A 300 -21.21 -20.83 23.00
C VAL A 300 -20.25 -21.86 23.58
N ASN A 301 -20.79 -23.03 23.96
CA ASN A 301 -20.00 -24.18 24.39
C ASN A 301 -19.48 -24.94 23.17
N MET A 302 -18.16 -24.93 22.98
CA MET A 302 -17.52 -25.56 21.82
C MET A 302 -17.22 -27.05 22.03
N LYS A 303 -17.46 -27.60 23.23
CA LYS A 303 -17.15 -29.00 23.56
C LYS A 303 -17.76 -30.00 22.56
N PRO A 304 -19.04 -29.90 22.16
CA PRO A 304 -19.67 -30.87 21.26
C PRO A 304 -18.98 -30.94 19.89
N ILE A 305 -18.66 -29.79 19.29
CA ILE A 305 -17.93 -29.73 18.03
C ILE A 305 -16.50 -30.26 18.19
N MET A 306 -15.82 -29.92 19.29
CA MET A 306 -14.48 -30.41 19.57
C MET A 306 -14.43 -31.94 19.72
N ASP A 307 -15.41 -32.52 20.41
CA ASP A 307 -15.54 -33.97 20.57
C ASP A 307 -15.81 -34.66 19.23
N LEU A 308 -16.72 -34.11 18.42
CA LEU A 308 -17.04 -34.63 17.09
C LEU A 308 -15.81 -34.59 16.17
N ARG A 309 -15.06 -33.48 16.18
CA ARG A 309 -13.80 -33.37 15.45
C ARG A 309 -12.80 -34.42 15.91
N LYS A 310 -12.62 -34.58 17.23
CA LYS A 310 -11.70 -35.60 17.77
C LYS A 310 -12.08 -37.02 17.34
N GLN A 311 -13.38 -37.32 17.25
CA GLN A 311 -13.87 -38.64 16.85
C GLN A 311 -13.73 -38.92 15.35
N TYR A 312 -14.02 -37.93 14.48
CA TYR A 312 -14.17 -38.17 13.05
C TYR A 312 -13.11 -37.53 12.15
N GLN A 313 -12.22 -36.68 12.68
CA GLN A 313 -11.22 -35.95 11.90
C GLN A 313 -10.40 -36.85 10.98
N GLU A 314 -9.86 -37.96 11.49
CA GLU A 314 -9.00 -38.84 10.67
C GLU A 314 -9.77 -39.53 9.54
N VAL A 315 -11.00 -39.97 9.81
CA VAL A 315 -11.86 -40.62 8.82
C VAL A 315 -12.28 -39.61 7.75
N PHE A 316 -12.61 -38.39 8.18
CA PHE A 316 -12.97 -37.29 7.30
C PHE A 316 -11.81 -36.89 6.39
N GLU A 317 -10.60 -36.71 6.95
CA GLU A 317 -9.40 -36.35 6.20
C GLU A 317 -9.01 -37.45 5.20
N LYS A 318 -9.11 -38.73 5.58
CA LYS A 318 -8.87 -39.86 4.67
C LYS A 318 -9.89 -39.93 3.53
N ARG A 319 -11.16 -39.63 3.79
CA ARG A 319 -12.23 -39.72 2.78
C ARG A 319 -12.23 -38.53 1.82
N HIS A 320 -12.01 -37.33 2.33
CA HIS A 320 -12.21 -36.09 1.58
C HIS A 320 -10.90 -35.36 1.22
N GLY A 321 -9.75 -35.78 1.77
CA GLY A 321 -8.45 -35.14 1.51
C GLY A 321 -8.29 -33.75 2.15
N ILE A 322 -9.22 -33.37 3.04
CA ILE A 322 -9.24 -32.07 3.73
C ILE A 322 -9.53 -32.27 5.22
N ARG A 323 -8.90 -31.46 6.07
CA ARG A 323 -9.10 -31.50 7.52
C ARG A 323 -10.48 -30.96 7.87
N LEU A 324 -11.14 -31.60 8.83
CA LEU A 324 -12.38 -31.10 9.39
C LEU A 324 -12.07 -29.87 10.25
N GLY A 325 -12.35 -28.67 9.75
CA GLY A 325 -12.19 -27.41 10.45
C GLY A 325 -13.36 -27.09 11.38
N PHE A 326 -13.32 -25.91 12.00
CA PHE A 326 -14.47 -25.36 12.71
C PHE A 326 -15.38 -24.56 11.77
N MET A 327 -14.81 -23.92 10.74
CA MET A 327 -15.51 -22.95 9.90
C MET A 327 -16.70 -23.56 9.16
N SER A 328 -16.62 -24.81 8.71
CA SER A 328 -17.75 -25.49 8.09
C SER A 328 -18.99 -25.59 8.98
N PHE A 329 -18.82 -25.81 10.29
CA PHE A 329 -19.94 -25.80 11.24
C PHE A 329 -20.56 -24.41 11.36
N TYR A 330 -19.73 -23.36 11.41
CA TYR A 330 -20.22 -21.97 11.47
C TYR A 330 -20.92 -21.56 10.19
N VAL A 331 -20.35 -21.85 9.03
CA VAL A 331 -20.97 -21.57 7.72
C VAL A 331 -22.32 -22.27 7.62
N LYS A 332 -22.42 -23.54 8.03
CA LYS A 332 -23.71 -24.26 8.04
C LYS A 332 -24.71 -23.70 9.04
N ALA A 333 -24.29 -23.41 10.27
CA ALA A 333 -25.15 -22.80 11.27
C ALA A 333 -25.66 -21.42 10.86
N VAL A 334 -24.78 -20.58 10.29
CA VAL A 334 -25.13 -19.25 9.76
C VAL A 334 -26.09 -19.38 8.59
N THR A 335 -25.81 -20.26 7.62
CA THR A 335 -26.69 -20.46 6.46
C THR A 335 -28.09 -20.89 6.91
N GLU A 336 -28.18 -21.81 7.86
CA GLU A 336 -29.46 -22.28 8.38
C GLU A 336 -30.20 -21.19 9.17
N ALA A 337 -29.47 -20.40 9.97
CA ALA A 337 -30.04 -19.24 10.63
C ALA A 337 -30.52 -18.18 9.62
N LEU A 338 -29.80 -17.93 8.52
CA LEU A 338 -30.20 -16.96 7.49
C LEU A 338 -31.51 -17.35 6.80
N LYS A 339 -31.76 -18.65 6.59
CA LYS A 339 -33.05 -19.14 6.08
C LYS A 339 -34.21 -18.84 7.04
N ARG A 340 -33.96 -18.97 8.35
CA ARG A 340 -34.96 -18.74 9.40
C ARG A 340 -35.21 -17.24 9.66
N PHE A 341 -34.22 -16.39 9.38
CA PHE A 341 -34.28 -14.94 9.56
C PHE A 341 -33.91 -14.19 8.26
N PRO A 342 -34.81 -14.14 7.26
CA PRO A 342 -34.52 -13.55 5.95
C PRO A 342 -34.11 -12.07 5.99
N GLU A 343 -34.59 -11.32 6.99
CA GLU A 343 -34.20 -9.91 7.18
C GLU A 343 -32.72 -9.74 7.50
N VAL A 344 -32.07 -10.76 8.08
CA VAL A 344 -30.62 -10.73 8.32
C VAL A 344 -29.83 -10.94 7.02
N ASN A 345 -30.42 -11.63 6.04
CA ASN A 345 -29.83 -11.93 4.73
C ASN A 345 -30.10 -10.84 3.67
N ALA A 346 -30.96 -9.86 3.96
CA ALA A 346 -31.29 -8.77 3.05
C ALA A 346 -30.28 -7.61 3.15
N SER A 347 -30.34 -6.65 2.23
CA SER A 347 -29.58 -5.39 2.28
C SER A 347 -30.47 -4.18 2.00
N ILE A 348 -30.08 -3.00 2.47
CA ILE A 348 -30.71 -1.74 2.09
C ILE A 348 -30.04 -1.21 0.81
N ASP A 349 -30.85 -0.88 -0.20
CA ASP A 349 -30.40 -0.18 -1.41
C ASP A 349 -31.29 1.05 -1.65
N GLY A 350 -30.74 2.24 -1.38
CA GLY A 350 -31.51 3.48 -1.37
C GLY A 350 -32.68 3.43 -0.37
N ASP A 351 -33.90 3.50 -0.88
CA ASP A 351 -35.15 3.43 -0.11
C ASP A 351 -35.77 2.02 -0.10
N ASP A 352 -35.15 1.05 -0.79
CA ASP A 352 -35.65 -0.32 -0.95
C ASP A 352 -34.88 -1.32 -0.07
N ILE A 353 -35.56 -2.41 0.30
CA ILE A 353 -34.94 -3.58 0.94
C ILE A 353 -34.81 -4.70 -0.09
N VAL A 354 -33.58 -5.12 -0.35
CA VAL A 354 -33.24 -6.20 -1.28
C VAL A 354 -33.11 -7.52 -0.52
N TYR A 355 -34.07 -8.41 -0.71
CA TYR A 355 -34.02 -9.77 -0.16
C TYR A 355 -33.30 -10.71 -1.11
N HIS A 356 -32.41 -11.54 -0.56
CA HIS A 356 -31.62 -12.51 -1.32
C HIS A 356 -32.11 -13.94 -1.08
N ASN A 357 -32.29 -14.69 -2.18
CA ASN A 357 -32.69 -16.11 -2.17
C ASN A 357 -31.48 -17.06 -2.34
N TYR A 358 -30.28 -16.55 -2.10
CA TYR A 358 -29.02 -17.29 -2.12
C TYR A 358 -28.22 -16.92 -0.86
N PHE A 359 -27.24 -17.76 -0.53
CA PHE A 359 -26.49 -17.67 0.72
C PHE A 359 -24.99 -17.62 0.43
N ASP A 360 -24.51 -16.43 0.09
CA ASP A 360 -23.10 -16.17 -0.13
C ASP A 360 -22.47 -15.57 1.13
N ILE A 361 -21.50 -16.28 1.71
CA ILE A 361 -20.89 -15.91 2.99
C ILE A 361 -19.45 -15.45 2.75
N SER A 362 -19.18 -14.18 3.03
CA SER A 362 -17.84 -13.61 3.07
C SER A 362 -17.07 -14.12 4.28
N ILE A 363 -15.86 -14.64 4.07
CA ILE A 363 -14.98 -15.11 5.15
C ILE A 363 -13.78 -14.17 5.24
N ALA A 364 -13.61 -13.51 6.38
CA ALA A 364 -12.48 -12.62 6.58
C ALA A 364 -11.18 -13.44 6.73
N VAL A 365 -10.20 -13.19 5.86
CA VAL A 365 -8.89 -13.83 5.84
C VAL A 365 -7.80 -12.79 6.05
N SER A 366 -6.90 -13.06 6.99
CA SER A 366 -5.72 -12.24 7.20
C SER A 366 -4.62 -12.61 6.20
N THR A 367 -4.12 -11.62 5.48
CA THR A 367 -3.03 -11.77 4.50
C THR A 367 -1.88 -10.83 4.87
N PRO A 368 -0.67 -11.02 4.32
CA PRO A 368 0.44 -10.08 4.53
C PRO A 368 0.13 -8.64 4.10
N ARG A 369 -0.80 -8.46 3.15
CA ARG A 369 -1.24 -7.16 2.64
C ARG A 369 -2.38 -6.53 3.46
N GLY A 370 -2.93 -7.26 4.43
CA GLY A 370 -4.02 -6.80 5.28
C GLY A 370 -5.20 -7.78 5.33
N LEU A 371 -6.35 -7.28 5.78
CA LEU A 371 -7.58 -8.06 5.85
C LEU A 371 -8.30 -8.02 4.51
N VAL A 372 -8.65 -9.19 3.98
CA VAL A 372 -9.49 -9.34 2.78
C VAL A 372 -10.66 -10.25 3.09
N THR A 373 -11.76 -10.10 2.36
CA THR A 373 -13.04 -10.77 2.62
C THR A 373 -13.55 -11.50 1.39
N PRO A 374 -12.89 -12.59 0.95
CA PRO A 374 -13.40 -13.41 -0.14
C PRO A 374 -14.75 -14.06 0.18
N VAL A 375 -15.53 -14.34 -0.86
CA VAL A 375 -16.92 -14.81 -0.79
C VAL A 375 -16.99 -16.30 -1.09
N LEU A 376 -17.60 -17.06 -0.19
CA LEU A 376 -18.01 -18.44 -0.42
C LEU A 376 -19.44 -18.44 -0.96
N ARG A 377 -19.63 -18.90 -2.19
CA ARG A 377 -20.92 -18.87 -2.89
C ARG A 377 -21.77 -20.11 -2.63
N ASP A 378 -23.09 -19.95 -2.66
CA ASP A 378 -24.09 -21.03 -2.57
C ASP A 378 -23.86 -21.96 -1.36
N CYS A 379 -23.61 -21.39 -0.17
CA CYS A 379 -23.23 -22.14 1.03
C CYS A 379 -24.28 -23.17 1.49
N ASP A 380 -25.54 -22.99 1.09
CA ASP A 380 -26.64 -23.91 1.34
C ASP A 380 -26.45 -25.24 0.61
N LYS A 381 -25.90 -25.23 -0.61
CA LYS A 381 -25.71 -26.41 -1.46
C LYS A 381 -24.43 -27.18 -1.16
N LEU A 382 -23.44 -26.52 -0.57
CA LEU A 382 -22.12 -27.12 -0.33
C LEU A 382 -22.15 -28.13 0.81
N SER A 383 -21.42 -29.23 0.70
CA SER A 383 -21.13 -30.12 1.82
C SER A 383 -20.10 -29.52 2.79
N VAL A 384 -19.99 -30.07 3.99
CA VAL A 384 -18.97 -29.69 4.98
C VAL A 384 -17.55 -29.79 4.39
N ALA A 385 -17.29 -30.82 3.57
CA ALA A 385 -16.00 -31.01 2.92
C ALA A 385 -15.72 -29.95 1.85
N GLU A 386 -16.72 -29.60 1.03
CA GLU A 386 -16.59 -28.56 0.02
C GLU A 386 -16.39 -27.18 0.63
N ILE A 387 -17.07 -26.87 1.74
CA ILE A 387 -16.87 -25.63 2.48
C ILE A 387 -15.41 -25.52 2.96
N GLU A 388 -14.88 -26.54 3.63
CA GLU A 388 -13.48 -26.52 4.11
C GLU A 388 -12.48 -26.42 2.95
N LYS A 389 -12.75 -27.11 1.84
CA LYS A 389 -11.90 -27.06 0.65
C LYS A 389 -11.89 -25.66 0.03
N ASN A 390 -13.06 -25.07 -0.21
CA ASN A 390 -13.20 -23.76 -0.83
C ASN A 390 -12.62 -22.65 0.06
N ILE A 391 -12.84 -22.70 1.38
CA ILE A 391 -12.21 -21.76 2.31
C ILE A 391 -10.69 -21.86 2.26
N ARG A 392 -10.14 -23.08 2.18
CA ARG A 392 -8.69 -23.27 2.05
C ARG A 392 -8.16 -22.70 0.74
N GLU A 393 -8.85 -22.90 -0.37
CA GLU A 393 -8.47 -22.35 -1.67
C GLU A 393 -8.48 -20.82 -1.67
N LEU A 394 -9.54 -20.20 -1.14
CA LEU A 394 -9.64 -18.75 -0.99
C LEU A 394 -8.56 -18.19 -0.05
N ALA A 395 -8.25 -18.90 1.04
CA ALA A 395 -7.19 -18.51 1.96
C ALA A 395 -5.80 -18.56 1.31
N ILE A 396 -5.53 -19.58 0.49
CA ILE A 396 -4.28 -19.68 -0.28
C ILE A 396 -4.20 -18.57 -1.32
N LYS A 397 -5.27 -18.33 -2.09
CA LYS A 397 -5.33 -17.20 -3.04
C LYS A 397 -5.08 -15.87 -2.34
N GLY A 398 -5.70 -15.64 -1.18
CA GLY A 398 -5.52 -14.41 -0.41
C GLY A 398 -4.09 -14.23 0.08
N ARG A 399 -3.48 -15.29 0.63
CA ARG A 399 -2.08 -15.26 1.06
C ARG A 399 -1.12 -14.99 -0.11
N ASP A 400 -1.38 -15.61 -1.26
CA ASP A 400 -0.55 -15.51 -2.45
C ASP A 400 -0.87 -14.25 -3.30
N GLY A 401 -1.83 -13.41 -2.87
CA GLY A 401 -2.19 -12.17 -3.57
C GLY A 401 -2.96 -12.36 -4.88
N LYS A 402 -3.58 -13.53 -5.10
CA LYS A 402 -4.27 -13.94 -6.34
C LYS A 402 -5.79 -13.89 -6.26
N LEU A 403 -6.34 -13.17 -5.27
CA LEU A 403 -7.79 -12.95 -5.21
C LEU A 403 -8.22 -11.99 -6.32
N THR A 404 -9.29 -12.35 -7.01
CA THR A 404 -9.91 -11.50 -8.02
C THR A 404 -10.99 -10.61 -7.40
N VAL A 405 -11.44 -9.60 -8.15
CA VAL A 405 -12.56 -8.73 -7.71
C VAL A 405 -13.85 -9.55 -7.52
N ASP A 406 -14.08 -10.54 -8.39
CA ASP A 406 -15.23 -11.44 -8.31
C ASP A 406 -15.19 -12.33 -7.07
N ASP A 407 -13.99 -12.70 -6.61
CA ASP A 407 -13.82 -13.44 -5.35
C ASP A 407 -14.21 -12.58 -4.13
N MET A 408 -14.22 -11.26 -4.24
CA MET A 408 -14.44 -10.33 -3.11
C MET A 408 -15.82 -9.64 -3.12
N THR A 409 -16.62 -9.84 -4.17
CA THR A 409 -17.86 -9.08 -4.40
C THR A 409 -19.10 -9.96 -4.30
N GLY A 410 -20.19 -9.40 -3.76
CA GLY A 410 -21.53 -10.01 -3.78
C GLY A 410 -21.87 -10.95 -2.63
N GLY A 411 -21.09 -10.97 -1.54
CA GLY A 411 -21.49 -11.71 -0.33
C GLY A 411 -22.66 -11.05 0.39
N ASN A 412 -23.56 -11.84 0.97
CA ASN A 412 -24.73 -11.38 1.74
C ASN A 412 -24.40 -11.17 3.22
N PHE A 413 -23.51 -12.01 3.76
CA PHE A 413 -23.19 -12.03 5.19
C PHE A 413 -21.69 -12.23 5.40
N THR A 414 -21.10 -11.63 6.44
CA THR A 414 -19.67 -11.82 6.75
C THR A 414 -19.47 -12.61 8.04
N ILE A 415 -18.53 -13.56 8.02
CA ILE A 415 -17.95 -14.18 9.21
C ILE A 415 -16.50 -13.71 9.35
N THR A 416 -16.16 -13.19 10.53
CA THR A 416 -14.80 -12.80 10.88
C THR A 416 -14.34 -13.50 12.14
N ASN A 417 -13.10 -14.00 12.15
CA ASN A 417 -12.54 -14.73 13.28
C ASN A 417 -11.37 -13.95 13.88
N GLY A 418 -11.64 -13.20 14.95
CA GLY A 418 -10.60 -12.53 15.75
C GLY A 418 -9.94 -13.46 16.78
N GLY A 419 -10.54 -14.62 17.04
CA GLY A 419 -10.07 -15.58 18.03
C GLY A 419 -8.68 -16.15 17.75
N VAL A 420 -8.31 -16.26 16.47
CA VAL A 420 -6.95 -16.66 16.05
C VAL A 420 -5.86 -15.68 16.51
N PHE A 421 -6.22 -14.41 16.75
CA PHE A 421 -5.32 -13.38 17.30
C PHE A 421 -5.44 -13.26 18.83
N GLY A 422 -6.23 -14.12 19.47
CA GLY A 422 -6.46 -14.09 20.90
C GLY A 422 -7.52 -13.08 21.36
N SER A 423 -8.29 -12.48 20.43
CA SER A 423 -9.40 -11.59 20.79
C SER A 423 -10.45 -12.34 21.60
N LEU A 424 -10.74 -11.87 22.81
CA LEU A 424 -11.75 -12.45 23.69
C LEU A 424 -13.16 -11.99 23.33
N LEU A 425 -13.30 -10.70 23.00
CA LEU A 425 -14.57 -10.06 22.67
C LEU A 425 -14.28 -8.78 21.89
N SER A 426 -15.01 -8.54 20.81
CA SER A 426 -14.89 -7.36 19.94
C SER A 426 -16.18 -7.14 19.18
N THR A 427 -16.41 -5.89 18.76
CA THR A 427 -17.56 -5.47 17.95
C THR A 427 -17.11 -5.31 16.49
N PRO A 428 -17.36 -6.30 15.63
CA PRO A 428 -16.99 -6.19 14.22
C PRO A 428 -17.77 -5.05 13.54
N ILE A 429 -17.15 -4.39 12.56
CA ILE A 429 -17.79 -3.38 11.72
C ILE A 429 -18.38 -4.09 10.49
N ILE A 430 -19.62 -3.75 10.14
CA ILE A 430 -20.33 -4.31 8.99
C ILE A 430 -19.61 -3.97 7.68
N ASN A 431 -19.56 -4.94 6.76
CA ASN A 431 -19.03 -4.73 5.41
C ASN A 431 -20.17 -4.38 4.45
N LEU A 432 -20.30 -3.10 4.09
CA LEU A 432 -21.35 -2.65 3.17
C LEU A 432 -21.26 -3.37 1.81
N PRO A 433 -22.40 -3.65 1.13
CA PRO A 433 -23.78 -3.29 1.48
C PRO A 433 -24.49 -4.28 2.41
N GLN A 434 -23.77 -5.23 3.03
CA GLN A 434 -24.38 -6.23 3.91
C GLN A 434 -24.97 -5.57 5.16
N SER A 435 -25.93 -6.25 5.79
CA SER A 435 -26.63 -5.72 6.97
C SER A 435 -26.12 -6.29 8.29
N SER A 436 -25.25 -7.30 8.26
CA SER A 436 -24.73 -7.92 9.48
C SER A 436 -23.41 -8.66 9.30
N ILE A 437 -22.71 -8.87 10.42
CA ILE A 437 -21.42 -9.56 10.48
C ILE A 437 -21.30 -10.35 11.80
N LEU A 438 -20.87 -11.60 11.71
CA LEU A 438 -20.58 -12.47 12.86
C LEU A 438 -19.09 -12.44 13.22
N GLY A 439 -18.80 -12.03 14.44
CA GLY A 439 -17.47 -12.09 15.06
C GLY A 439 -17.29 -13.34 15.93
N MET A 440 -16.34 -14.18 15.56
CA MET A 440 -15.87 -15.33 16.33
C MET A 440 -14.63 -14.96 17.15
N HIS A 441 -14.60 -15.39 18.42
CA HIS A 441 -13.55 -15.03 19.36
C HIS A 441 -12.76 -16.24 19.86
N LYS A 442 -11.82 -16.01 20.77
CA LYS A 442 -10.95 -17.05 21.31
C LYS A 442 -11.77 -18.09 22.08
N ILE A 443 -11.50 -19.37 21.81
CA ILE A 443 -11.96 -20.47 22.66
C ILE A 443 -11.05 -20.54 23.88
N GLN A 444 -11.63 -20.52 25.08
CA GLN A 444 -10.89 -20.72 26.31
C GLN A 444 -11.69 -21.52 27.33
N GLU A 445 -10.98 -22.29 28.15
CA GLU A 445 -11.59 -23.03 29.25
C GLU A 445 -12.14 -22.08 30.29
N ARG A 446 -13.41 -22.28 30.68
CA ARG A 446 -14.10 -21.48 31.69
C ARG A 446 -14.90 -22.39 32.64
N PRO A 447 -14.96 -22.07 33.93
CA PRO A 447 -15.86 -22.74 34.86
C PRO A 447 -17.31 -22.30 34.57
N MET A 448 -18.16 -23.26 34.21
CA MET A 448 -19.57 -23.05 33.88
C MET A 448 -20.46 -23.86 34.83
N ALA A 449 -21.60 -23.30 35.22
CA ALA A 449 -22.61 -24.04 35.96
C ALA A 449 -23.44 -24.88 34.99
N VAL A 450 -23.27 -26.21 35.03
CA VAL A 450 -24.02 -27.17 34.21
C VAL A 450 -24.76 -28.12 35.14
N ASN A 451 -26.10 -28.14 35.06
CA ASN A 451 -26.95 -29.01 35.90
C ASN A 451 -26.61 -28.95 37.41
N GLY A 452 -26.32 -27.75 37.93
CA GLY A 452 -25.98 -27.53 39.33
C GLY A 452 -24.54 -27.91 39.73
N LYS A 453 -23.68 -28.29 38.78
CA LYS A 453 -22.26 -28.56 39.00
C LYS A 453 -21.39 -27.54 38.29
N VAL A 454 -20.20 -27.27 38.82
CA VAL A 454 -19.18 -26.48 38.12
C VAL A 454 -18.38 -27.42 37.23
N GLU A 455 -18.47 -27.23 35.92
CA GLU A 455 -17.72 -27.96 34.91
C GLU A 455 -16.82 -27.00 34.12
N ILE A 456 -15.62 -27.44 33.78
CA ILE A 456 -14.71 -26.66 32.93
C ILE A 456 -15.10 -26.95 31.47
N LEU A 457 -15.56 -25.93 30.76
CA LEU A 457 -15.99 -26.04 29.36
C LEU A 457 -15.16 -25.10 28.46
N PRO A 458 -14.84 -25.52 27.22
CA PRO A 458 -14.25 -24.66 26.21
C PRO A 458 -15.32 -23.71 25.67
N MET A 459 -15.30 -22.47 26.16
CA MET A 459 -16.29 -21.45 25.81
C MET A 459 -15.72 -20.46 24.79
N MET A 460 -16.58 -19.98 23.88
CA MET A 460 -16.29 -18.90 22.94
C MET A 460 -17.35 -17.81 23.06
N TYR A 461 -16.98 -16.55 22.84
CA TYR A 461 -17.95 -15.47 22.61
C TYR A 461 -18.24 -15.30 21.11
N LEU A 462 -19.51 -15.15 20.78
CA LEU A 462 -20.00 -14.75 19.48
C LEU A 462 -20.57 -13.34 19.58
N ALA A 463 -20.20 -12.48 18.64
CA ALA A 463 -20.72 -11.12 18.52
C ALA A 463 -21.41 -10.97 17.17
N LEU A 464 -22.68 -10.57 17.16
CA LEU A 464 -23.38 -10.21 15.93
C LEU A 464 -23.52 -8.70 15.90
N SER A 465 -22.82 -8.03 14.98
CA SER A 465 -23.11 -6.64 14.65
C SER A 465 -24.10 -6.58 13.51
N TYR A 466 -25.08 -5.68 13.59
CA TYR A 466 -26.17 -5.57 12.63
C TYR A 466 -26.63 -4.11 12.48
N ASP A 467 -27.18 -3.78 11.32
CA ASP A 467 -27.79 -2.47 11.06
C ASP A 467 -29.23 -2.45 11.59
N HIS A 468 -29.45 -1.68 12.66
CA HIS A 468 -30.75 -1.58 13.33
C HIS A 468 -31.80 -0.82 12.49
N ARG A 469 -31.43 -0.26 11.33
CA ARG A 469 -32.42 0.25 10.37
C ARG A 469 -33.20 -0.87 9.68
N GLN A 470 -32.61 -2.05 9.58
CA GLN A 470 -33.19 -3.22 8.90
C GLN A 470 -33.50 -4.37 9.85
N ILE A 471 -32.65 -4.62 10.85
CA ILE A 471 -32.75 -5.78 11.73
C ILE A 471 -33.12 -5.31 13.14
N ASP A 472 -34.26 -5.79 13.62
CA ASP A 472 -34.73 -5.50 14.97
C ASP A 472 -34.07 -6.39 16.05
N GLY A 473 -34.26 -6.01 17.32
CA GLY A 473 -33.66 -6.69 18.47
C GLY A 473 -34.08 -8.16 18.62
N LYS A 474 -35.30 -8.51 18.22
CA LYS A 474 -35.81 -9.89 18.32
C LYS A 474 -35.14 -10.79 17.28
N GLU A 475 -35.01 -10.31 16.06
CA GLU A 475 -34.44 -11.00 14.91
C GLU A 475 -32.94 -11.20 15.12
N SER A 476 -32.21 -10.16 15.56
CA SER A 476 -30.78 -10.25 15.86
C SER A 476 -30.47 -11.24 17.01
N VAL A 477 -31.23 -11.17 18.12
CA VAL A 477 -31.05 -12.10 19.25
C VAL A 477 -31.46 -13.52 18.85
N GLY A 478 -32.59 -13.69 18.18
CA GLY A 478 -33.07 -14.99 17.71
C GLY A 478 -32.09 -15.65 16.74
N PHE A 479 -31.52 -14.88 15.82
CA PHE A 479 -30.50 -15.34 14.88
C PHE A 479 -29.24 -15.83 15.61
N LEU A 480 -28.69 -15.03 16.53
CA LEU A 480 -27.48 -15.39 17.26
C LEU A 480 -27.68 -16.58 18.20
N VAL A 481 -28.84 -16.66 18.86
CA VAL A 481 -29.23 -17.83 19.69
C VAL A 481 -29.37 -19.08 18.83
N THR A 482 -29.98 -18.98 17.65
CA THR A 482 -30.11 -20.12 16.73
C THR A 482 -28.73 -20.65 16.32
N ILE A 483 -27.79 -19.77 15.98
CA ILE A 483 -26.41 -20.17 15.69
C ILE A 483 -25.78 -20.88 16.90
N LYS A 484 -25.92 -20.31 18.11
CA LYS A 484 -25.43 -20.94 19.35
C LYS A 484 -25.99 -22.36 19.50
N GLU A 485 -27.31 -22.54 19.37
CA GLU A 485 -27.95 -23.85 19.55
C GLU A 485 -27.50 -24.87 18.51
N LEU A 486 -27.36 -24.47 17.24
CA LEU A 486 -26.87 -25.35 16.17
C LEU A 486 -25.39 -25.74 16.37
N LEU A 487 -24.59 -24.89 17.01
CA LEU A 487 -23.19 -25.19 17.33
C LEU A 487 -23.05 -26.05 18.59
N GLU A 488 -23.90 -25.85 19.60
CA GLU A 488 -23.94 -26.68 20.81
C GLU A 488 -24.55 -28.06 20.56
N ASP A 489 -25.40 -28.20 19.54
CA ASP A 489 -25.94 -29.47 19.08
C ASP A 489 -25.90 -29.59 17.55
N PRO A 490 -24.74 -29.95 16.96
CA PRO A 490 -24.59 -30.09 15.51
C PRO A 490 -25.50 -31.17 14.90
N THR A 491 -26.11 -32.05 15.68
CA THR A 491 -27.05 -33.06 15.14
C THR A 491 -28.33 -32.42 14.64
N ARG A 492 -28.70 -31.24 15.17
CA ARG A 492 -29.84 -30.45 14.69
C ARG A 492 -29.70 -30.03 13.23
N LEU A 493 -28.48 -29.71 12.79
CA LEU A 493 -28.18 -29.40 11.38
C LEU A 493 -28.49 -30.57 10.44
N LEU A 494 -28.40 -31.80 10.93
CA LEU A 494 -28.69 -33.01 10.14
C LEU A 494 -30.17 -33.39 10.19
N LEU A 495 -30.84 -33.10 11.29
CA LEU A 495 -32.26 -33.39 11.51
C LEU A 495 -33.20 -32.28 11.02
N ASP A 496 -32.65 -31.12 10.66
CA ASP A 496 -33.41 -29.93 10.25
C ASP A 496 -34.40 -29.46 11.34
N VAL A 497 -33.89 -29.33 12.57
CA VAL A 497 -34.68 -28.92 13.77
C VAL A 497 -34.09 -27.75 14.53
#